data_AF-A0A0L8IGZ0-F1
#
_entry.id   AF-A0A0L8IGZ0-F1
#
_cell.length_a   1.000
_cell.length_b   1.000
_cell.length_c   1.000
_cell.angle_alpha   90.00
_cell.angle_beta   90.00
_cell.angle_gamma   90.00
#
_symmetry.space_group_name_H-M   'P 1'
#
loop_
_entity.id
_entity.type
_entity.pdbx_description
1 polymer ?
#
loop_
_entity_poly.entity_id
_entity_poly.type
_entity_poly.pdbx_seq_one_letter_code
_entity_poly.pdbx_strand_id
1 'polypeptide(L)' 'NPDQVISLGFWTGVAATLLKGDKTLHSTFKLPVPLNETSVCNVPPNSDQGSILRRVKVFIIDEASMTPVYALKAVDN' A
#
# COMPACT_ATOMS: atom_id res chain seq x y z
N ASN A 1 9.76 -20.00 -1.93
CA ASN A 1 8.48 -20.64 -2.28
C ASN A 1 7.76 -19.71 -3.25
N PRO A 2 7.38 -20.11 -4.48
CA PRO A 2 6.68 -19.25 -5.44
C PRO A 2 5.37 -18.62 -4.91
N ASP A 3 4.88 -19.07 -3.75
CA ASP A 3 3.68 -18.56 -3.09
C ASP A 3 3.92 -17.39 -2.10
N GLN A 4 5.17 -16.98 -1.86
CA GLN A 4 5.48 -15.83 -1.00
C GLN A 4 5.64 -14.57 -1.85
N VAL A 5 4.59 -13.77 -1.94
CA VAL A 5 4.64 -12.43 -2.54
C VAL A 5 5.01 -11.42 -1.46
N ILE A 6 6.18 -10.79 -1.60
CA ILE A 6 6.59 -9.61 -0.81
C ILE A 6 6.27 -8.38 -1.66
N SER A 7 5.63 -7.38 -1.07
CA SER A 7 5.33 -6.12 -1.74
C SER A 7 6.06 -4.97 -1.05
N LEU A 8 6.75 -4.15 -1.83
CA LEU A 8 7.40 -2.93 -1.37
C LEU A 8 6.47 -1.75 -1.63
N GLY A 9 6.13 -1.00 -0.59
CA GLY A 9 5.31 0.20 -0.67
C GLY A 9 6.14 1.44 -0.42
N PHE A 10 5.89 2.49 -1.20
CA PHE A 10 6.55 3.79 -1.05
C PHE A 10 5.51 4.88 -0.79
N TRP A 11 5.83 5.82 0.10
CA TRP A 11 4.93 6.94 0.35
C TRP A 11 4.88 7.93 -0.82
N THR A 12 6.05 8.27 -1.38
CA THR A 12 6.18 9.26 -2.45
C THR A 12 6.37 8.60 -3.81
N GLY A 13 5.89 9.28 -4.87
CA GLY A 13 6.01 8.76 -6.25
C GLY A 13 7.44 8.68 -6.76
N VAL A 14 8.36 9.51 -6.26
CA VAL A 14 9.76 9.51 -6.68
C VAL A 14 10.47 8.24 -6.23
N ALA A 15 10.19 7.77 -5.00
CA ALA A 15 10.75 6.54 -4.48
C ALA A 15 10.17 5.29 -5.18
N ALA A 16 8.89 5.32 -5.58
CA ALA A 16 8.25 4.23 -6.31
C ALA A 16 8.88 3.95 -7.69
N THR A 17 9.44 4.96 -8.37
CA THR A 17 10.11 4.82 -9.68
C THR A 17 11.47 4.12 -9.57
N LEU A 18 12.07 4.08 -8.38
CA LEU A 18 13.45 3.60 -8.20
C LEU A 18 13.55 2.05 -8.19
N LEU A 19 12.45 1.33 -7.94
CA LEU A 19 12.39 -0.14 -7.95
C LEU A 19 11.30 -0.64 -8.90
N LYS A 20 11.68 -1.43 -9.91
CA LYS A 20 10.79 -2.07 -10.90
C LYS A 20 9.63 -2.84 -10.24
N GLY A 21 8.49 -2.18 -10.02
CA GLY A 21 7.29 -2.77 -9.38
C GLY A 21 6.18 -1.76 -9.05
N ASP A 22 6.30 -0.57 -9.63
CA ASP A 22 5.85 0.76 -9.23
C ASP A 22 4.39 0.90 -8.79
N LYS A 23 4.13 0.84 -7.48
CA LYS A 23 2.91 1.43 -6.89
C LYS A 23 3.23 2.08 -5.55
N THR A 24 2.75 3.31 -5.35
CA THR A 24 2.81 3.99 -4.05
C THR A 24 1.81 3.33 -3.09
N LEU A 25 1.97 3.55 -1.78
CA LEU A 25 0.97 3.11 -0.80
C LEU A 25 -0.42 3.67 -1.12
N HIS A 26 -0.49 4.93 -1.56
CA HIS A 26 -1.73 5.55 -1.99
C HIS A 26 -2.42 4.78 -3.12
N SER A 27 -1.70 4.43 -4.19
CA SER A 27 -2.31 3.70 -5.31
C SER A 27 -2.55 2.22 -4.98
N THR A 28 -1.69 1.62 -4.14
CA THR A 28 -1.78 0.22 -3.71
C THR A 28 -3.00 -0.05 -2.82
N PHE A 29 -3.30 0.87 -1.90
CA PHE A 29 -4.42 0.76 -0.97
C PHE A 29 -5.61 1.67 -1.32
N LYS A 30 -5.54 2.37 -2.47
CA LYS A 30 -6.56 3.34 -2.91
C LYS A 30 -6.96 4.30 -1.78
N LEU A 31 -5.94 4.83 -1.10
CA LEU A 31 -6.15 5.74 0.03
C LEU A 31 -6.82 7.04 -0.44
N PRO A 32 -7.82 7.55 0.31
CA PRO A 32 -8.48 8.81 -0.04
C PRO A 32 -7.54 10.01 0.16
N VAL A 33 -7.74 11.06 -0.63
CA VAL A 33 -7.05 12.35 -0.48
C VAL A 33 -8.12 13.42 -0.27
N PRO A 34 -8.15 14.13 0.88
CA PRO A 34 -7.17 14.08 1.97
C PRO A 34 -7.33 12.87 2.90
N LEU A 35 -6.22 12.46 3.54
CA LEU A 35 -6.21 11.46 4.61
C LEU A 35 -6.59 12.07 5.97
N ASN A 36 -7.39 11.33 6.72
CA ASN A 36 -7.88 11.70 8.05
C ASN A 36 -8.03 10.45 8.94
N GLU A 37 -8.43 10.65 10.19
CA GLU A 37 -8.60 9.57 11.18
C GLU A 37 -9.61 8.50 10.79
N THR A 38 -10.58 8.84 9.95
CA THR A 38 -11.64 7.94 9.45
C THR A 38 -11.31 7.34 8.09
N SER A 39 -10.12 7.62 7.55
CA SER A 39 -9.72 7.13 6.23
C SER A 39 -9.46 5.65 6.27
N VAL A 40 -9.97 4.95 5.25
CA VAL A 40 -9.83 3.51 5.08
C VAL A 40 -9.31 3.17 3.70
N CYS A 41 -8.70 1.99 3.56
CA CYS A 41 -8.34 1.40 2.28
C CYS A 41 -9.60 1.21 1.41
N ASN A 42 -9.62 1.80 0.19
CA ASN A 42 -10.77 1.70 -0.72
C ASN A 42 -10.55 0.65 -1.82
N VAL A 43 -9.89 -0.46 -1.50
CA VAL A 43 -9.69 -1.57 -2.44
C VAL A 43 -10.90 -2.51 -2.37
N PRO A 44 -11.68 -2.65 -3.47
CA PRO A 44 -12.80 -3.59 -3.46
C PRO A 44 -12.28 -5.03 -3.29
N PRO A 45 -12.87 -5.83 -2.38
CA PRO A 45 -12.38 -7.19 -2.08
C PRO A 45 -12.35 -8.14 -3.27
N ASN A 46 -13.18 -7.89 -4.28
CA ASN A 46 -13.35 -8.70 -5.49
C ASN A 46 -12.63 -8.09 -6.72
N SER A 47 -11.77 -7.09 -6.51
CA SER A 47 -10.95 -6.52 -7.59
C SER A 47 -9.66 -7.30 -7.79
N ASP A 48 -9.04 -7.17 -8.98
CA ASP A 48 -7.71 -7.73 -9.26
C ASP A 48 -6.66 -7.24 -8.26
N GLN A 49 -6.78 -5.99 -7.82
CA GLN A 49 -5.91 -5.45 -6.80
C GLN A 49 -6.14 -6.10 -5.43
N GLY A 50 -7.40 -6.31 -5.05
CA GLY A 50 -7.75 -7.06 -3.83
C GLY A 50 -7.23 -8.50 -3.85
N SER A 51 -7.27 -9.18 -5.00
CA SER A 51 -6.72 -10.54 -5.13
C SER A 51 -5.19 -10.57 -5.00
N ILE A 52 -4.50 -9.55 -5.53
CA ILE A 52 -3.05 -9.37 -5.33
C ILE A 52 -2.74 -9.13 -3.85
N LEU A 53 -3.41 -8.18 -3.19
CA LEU A 53 -3.16 -7.88 -1.77
C LEU A 53 -3.35 -9.09 -0.87
N ARG A 54 -4.35 -9.95 -1.14
CA ARG A 54 -4.55 -11.22 -0.40
C ARG A 54 -3.41 -12.23 -0.55
N ARG A 55 -2.66 -12.17 -1.66
CA ARG A 55 -1.50 -13.03 -1.91
C ARG A 55 -0.22 -12.49 -1.27
N VAL A 56 -0.17 -11.18 -1.00
CA VAL A 56 0.96 -10.57 -0.30
C VAL A 56 1.03 -11.10 1.13
N LYS A 57 2.21 -11.58 1.52
CA LYS A 57 2.49 -12.09 2.87
C LYS A 57 3.18 -11.05 3.74
N VAL A 58 3.95 -10.16 3.13
CA VAL A 58 4.71 -9.13 3.82
C VAL A 58 4.68 -7.86 2.99
N PHE A 59 4.28 -6.75 3.64
CA PHE A 59 4.50 -5.40 3.13
C PHE A 59 5.74 -4.82 3.80
N ILE A 60 6.67 -4.33 3.00
CA ILE A 60 7.79 -3.52 3.48
C ILE A 60 7.50 -2.11 3.02
N ILE A 61 7.35 -1.20 3.97
CA ILE A 61 7.11 0.20 3.70
C ILE A 61 8.45 0.90 3.76
N ASP A 62 8.94 1.30 2.59
CA ASP A 62 10.02 2.26 2.54
C ASP A 62 9.45 3.65 2.86
N GLU A 63 10.25 4.50 3.52
CA GLU A 63 9.80 5.81 4.01
C GLU A 63 8.71 5.75 5.09
N ALA A 64 8.75 4.75 5.97
CA ALA A 64 7.81 4.62 7.08
C ALA A 64 7.79 5.86 8.00
N SER A 65 8.93 6.55 8.17
CA SER A 65 9.04 7.79 8.96
C SER A 65 8.32 8.98 8.32
N MET A 66 8.21 9.01 6.99
CA MET A 66 7.49 10.05 6.24
C MET A 66 6.03 9.66 5.95
N THR A 67 5.65 8.42 6.22
CA THR A 67 4.29 7.94 6.02
C THR A 67 3.38 8.48 7.14
N PRO A 68 2.30 9.21 6.82
CA PRO A 68 1.34 9.68 7.81
C PRO A 68 0.77 8.53 8.62
N VAL A 69 0.62 8.74 9.92
CA VAL A 69 0.04 7.75 10.85
C VAL A 69 -1.34 7.30 10.37
N TYR A 70 -2.15 8.19 9.79
CA TYR A 70 -3.46 7.83 9.25
C TYR A 70 -3.40 6.89 8.04
N ALA A 71 -2.35 6.97 7.22
CA ALA A 71 -2.15 6.02 6.13
C ALA A 71 -1.84 4.61 6.67
N LEU A 72 -0.97 4.52 7.68
CA LEU A 72 -0.66 3.23 8.32
C LEU A 72 -1.90 2.62 8.98
N LYS A 73 -2.71 3.43 9.68
CA LYS A 73 -3.99 2.99 10.25
C LYS A 73 -4.99 2.52 9.19
N ALA A 74 -5.06 3.19 8.05
CA ALA A 74 -5.94 2.81 6.95
C ALA A 74 -5.53 1.49 6.27
N VAL A 75 -4.25 1.11 6.37
CA VAL A 75 -3.70 -0.16 5.86
C VAL A 75 -3.88 -1.31 6.85
N ASP A 76 -3.87 -1.02 8.15
CA ASP A 76 -4.02 -2.02 9.23
C ASP A 76 -5.49 -2.43 9.48
N ASN A 77 -6.45 -1.53 9.22
CA ASN A 77 -7.90 -1.80 9.37
C ASN A 77 -8.44 -2.84 8.38
#